data_AF-A0A1J5C8U2-F1
#
_entry.id   AF-A0A1J5C8U2-F1
#
_cell.length_a   1.000
_cell.length_b   1.000
_cell.length_c   1.000
_cell.angle_alpha   90.00
_cell.angle_beta   90.00
_cell.angle_gamma   90.00
#
_symmetry.space_group_name_H-M   'P 1'
#
loop_
_entity.id
_entity.type
_entity.pdbx_description
1 polymer ?
#
loop_
_entity_poly.entity_id
_entity_poly.type
_entity_poly.pdbx_seq_one_letter_code
_entity_poly.pdbx_strand_id
1 'polypeptide(L)'
;MDPQCIFCQIVTGQVPAFKVYEDQFVIAFLDKYPRTKGTMNVIAKRHITYLYELNGGEFQGLFVAIAKVMSAIKATYANCNGFMVLSNEGPGSGAQVQHLFFQLIPRYGSPEKDTASIQGYSQENPDPFLKSVFDELSTVLSIAMQVATQAAEVKKEQNNTIPHQPKPQEQQKKELISPQILAPMFQTAEQKQQPFTKSQTTIPSEHIDTSLCDVASISSLEKEINALNSKLKNLKNSCGWE
;
A
#
# COMPACT_ATOMS: atom_id res chain seq x y z
N MET A 1 -9.46 1.08 -22.79
CA MET A 1 -10.76 0.81 -22.15
C MET A 1 -11.27 -0.51 -22.68
N ASP A 2 -11.73 -1.40 -21.80
CA ASP A 2 -12.28 -2.70 -22.16
C ASP A 2 -13.78 -2.74 -21.78
N PRO A 3 -14.72 -2.93 -22.73
CA PRO A 3 -16.15 -2.97 -22.44
C PRO A 3 -16.58 -4.19 -21.60
N GLN A 4 -15.78 -5.26 -21.52
CA GLN A 4 -16.07 -6.43 -20.68
C GLN A 4 -15.56 -6.29 -19.24
N CYS A 5 -14.76 -5.26 -18.97
CA CYS A 5 -14.22 -5.00 -17.66
C CYS A 5 -15.22 -4.20 -16.81
N ILE A 6 -15.66 -4.76 -15.68
CA ILE A 6 -16.59 -4.09 -14.76
C ILE A 6 -16.07 -2.75 -14.23
N PHE A 7 -14.75 -2.61 -14.02
CA PHE A 7 -14.14 -1.35 -13.61
C PHE A 7 -14.13 -0.30 -14.74
N CYS A 8 -13.93 -0.71 -15.99
CA CYS A 8 -14.11 0.20 -17.13
C CYS A 8 -15.57 0.63 -17.30
N GLN A 9 -16.52 -0.25 -17.02
CA GLN A 9 -17.95 0.08 -17.03
C GLN A 9 -18.29 1.10 -15.93
N ILE A 10 -17.68 1.01 -14.75
CA ILE A 10 -17.79 2.03 -13.70
C ILE A 10 -17.17 3.36 -14.14
N VAL A 11 -15.96 3.34 -14.74
CA VAL A 11 -15.29 4.56 -15.23
C VAL A 11 -16.14 5.27 -16.30
N THR A 12 -16.79 4.51 -17.18
CA THR A 12 -17.64 5.04 -18.25
C THR A 12 -19.08 5.36 -17.81
N GLY A 13 -19.45 5.03 -16.57
CA GLY A 13 -20.79 5.25 -16.02
C GLY A 13 -21.86 4.26 -16.50
N GLN A 14 -21.47 3.17 -17.17
CA GLN A 14 -22.39 2.10 -17.57
C GLN A 14 -22.91 1.31 -16.37
N VAL A 15 -22.08 1.15 -15.34
CA VAL A 15 -22.45 0.51 -14.07
C VAL A 15 -22.40 1.56 -12.95
N PRO A 16 -23.46 1.68 -12.14
CA PRO A 16 -23.47 2.62 -11.02
C PRO A 16 -22.48 2.18 -9.94
N ALA A 17 -21.83 3.17 -9.32
CA ALA A 17 -20.97 2.98 -8.17
C ALA A 17 -21.04 4.21 -7.25
N PHE A 18 -20.84 4.01 -5.96
CA PHE A 18 -20.70 5.09 -4.99
C PHE A 18 -19.28 5.68 -5.08
N LYS A 19 -19.09 6.59 -6.03
CA LYS A 19 -17.81 7.25 -6.33
C LYS A 19 -17.49 8.34 -5.31
N VAL A 20 -16.44 8.15 -4.53
CA VAL A 20 -16.05 9.09 -3.47
C VAL A 20 -14.92 10.04 -3.88
N TYR A 21 -14.12 9.66 -4.88
CA TYR A 21 -13.05 10.50 -5.41
C TYR A 21 -12.91 10.26 -6.91
N GLU A 22 -12.66 11.31 -7.66
CA GLU A 22 -12.40 11.21 -9.09
C GLU A 22 -11.50 12.37 -9.54
N ASP A 23 -10.47 12.05 -10.32
CA ASP A 23 -9.64 13.04 -11.02
C ASP A 23 -9.35 12.58 -12.46
N GLN A 24 -8.36 13.21 -13.12
CA GLN A 24 -8.01 12.87 -14.50
C GLN A 24 -7.47 11.44 -14.67
N PHE A 25 -6.82 10.85 -13.65
CA PHE A 25 -6.15 9.55 -13.73
C PHE A 25 -6.85 8.46 -12.93
N VAL A 26 -7.61 8.83 -11.89
CA VAL A 26 -8.04 7.91 -10.85
C VAL A 26 -9.52 8.07 -10.55
N ILE A 27 -10.14 6.98 -10.12
CA ILE A 27 -11.46 6.96 -9.50
C ILE A 27 -11.40 6.06 -8.26
N ALA A 28 -12.03 6.49 -7.17
CA ALA A 28 -12.23 5.68 -5.98
C ALA A 28 -13.72 5.54 -5.67
N PHE A 29 -14.14 4.33 -5.33
CA PHE A 29 -15.53 4.00 -5.06
C PHE A 29 -15.66 2.91 -4.00
N LEU A 30 -16.82 2.84 -3.34
CA LEU A 30 -17.09 1.80 -2.34
C LEU A 30 -17.13 0.42 -2.98
N ASP A 31 -16.55 -0.55 -2.29
CA ASP A 31 -16.66 -1.96 -2.67
C ASP A 31 -18.09 -2.47 -2.47
N LYS A 32 -18.61 -3.23 -3.43
CA LYS A 32 -19.97 -3.81 -3.35
C LYS A 32 -20.09 -4.88 -2.28
N TYR A 33 -19.00 -5.60 -2.00
CA TYR A 33 -18.90 -6.69 -1.05
C TYR A 33 -17.78 -6.38 -0.03
N PRO A 34 -17.98 -5.35 0.80
CA PRO A 34 -16.92 -4.83 1.66
C PRO A 34 -16.47 -5.88 2.70
N ARG A 35 -15.17 -5.93 3.00
CA ARG A 35 -14.67 -6.74 4.14
C ARG A 35 -14.90 -6.06 5.47
N THR A 36 -14.82 -4.74 5.48
CA THR A 36 -15.10 -3.88 6.64
C THR A 36 -15.80 -2.61 6.19
N LYS A 37 -16.45 -1.91 7.13
CA LYS A 37 -17.06 -0.60 6.85
C LYS A 37 -16.03 0.33 6.19
N GLY A 38 -16.42 1.02 5.11
CA GLY A 38 -15.53 1.91 4.36
C GLY A 38 -14.53 1.21 3.43
N THR A 39 -14.66 -0.10 3.15
CA THR A 39 -13.83 -0.76 2.13
C THR A 39 -14.05 -0.11 0.76
N MET A 40 -12.95 0.24 0.09
CA MET A 40 -12.97 0.97 -1.18
C MET A 40 -12.00 0.37 -2.20
N ASN A 41 -12.33 0.55 -3.47
CA ASN A 41 -11.41 0.31 -4.58
C ASN A 41 -10.94 1.65 -5.13
N VAL A 42 -9.62 1.79 -5.30
CA VAL A 42 -8.98 2.90 -6.02
C VAL A 42 -8.36 2.33 -7.28
N ILE A 43 -8.79 2.82 -8.45
CA ILE A 43 -8.37 2.26 -9.75
C ILE A 43 -7.83 3.35 -10.65
N ALA A 44 -6.88 2.98 -11.52
CA ALA A 44 -6.54 3.82 -12.66
C ALA A 44 -7.74 3.89 -13.63
N LYS A 45 -8.02 5.05 -14.20
CA LYS A 45 -9.05 5.19 -15.24
C LYS A 45 -8.66 4.45 -16.50
N ARG A 46 -7.39 4.52 -16.90
CA ARG A 46 -6.87 3.73 -18.01
C ARG A 46 -6.91 2.24 -17.64
N HIS A 47 -7.42 1.42 -18.56
CA HIS A 47 -7.38 -0.02 -18.40
C HIS A 47 -5.95 -0.53 -18.54
N ILE A 48 -5.41 -1.01 -17.43
CA ILE A 48 -4.16 -1.75 -17.28
C ILE A 48 -4.39 -2.85 -16.27
N THR A 49 -3.59 -3.89 -16.31
CA THR A 49 -3.76 -5.07 -15.45
C THR A 49 -2.68 -5.20 -14.39
N TYR A 50 -1.55 -4.52 -14.60
CA TYR A 50 -0.40 -4.55 -13.72
C TYR A 50 0.07 -3.15 -13.33
N LEU A 51 0.64 -3.03 -12.13
CA LEU A 51 1.15 -1.79 -11.58
C LEU A 51 2.28 -1.18 -12.43
N TYR A 52 3.13 -2.03 -12.99
CA TYR A 52 4.29 -1.61 -13.80
C TYR A 52 3.90 -1.04 -15.18
N GLU A 53 2.62 -1.08 -15.55
CA GLU A 53 2.12 -0.47 -16.78
C GLU A 53 1.78 1.01 -16.62
N LEU A 54 1.78 1.55 -15.39
CA LEU A 54 1.51 2.97 -15.13
C LEU A 54 2.61 3.87 -15.70
N ASN A 55 2.22 5.00 -16.28
CA ASN A 55 3.16 6.09 -16.52
C ASN A 55 3.37 6.92 -15.24
N GLY A 56 4.36 7.82 -15.23
CA GLY A 56 4.72 8.60 -14.04
C GLY A 56 3.59 9.48 -13.48
N GLY A 57 2.76 10.07 -14.35
CA GLY A 57 1.62 10.89 -13.94
C GLY A 57 0.50 10.06 -13.32
N GLU A 58 0.21 8.90 -13.91
CA GLU A 58 -0.79 7.96 -13.38
C GLU A 58 -0.33 7.36 -12.05
N PHE A 59 0.96 6.99 -11.93
CA PHE A 59 1.54 6.51 -10.68
C PHE A 59 1.40 7.54 -9.57
N GLN A 60 1.82 8.78 -9.83
CA GLN A 60 1.68 9.86 -8.85
C GLN A 60 0.21 10.09 -8.47
N GLY A 61 -0.68 10.18 -9.46
CA GLY A 61 -2.11 10.39 -9.23
C GLY A 61 -2.72 9.28 -8.38
N LEU A 62 -2.42 8.02 -8.69
CA LEU A 62 -2.96 6.84 -8.01
C LEU A 62 -2.57 6.82 -6.53
N PHE A 63 -1.28 6.96 -6.20
CA PHE A 63 -0.85 6.90 -4.81
C PHE A 63 -1.24 8.14 -4.00
N VAL A 64 -1.32 9.32 -4.64
CA VAL A 64 -1.89 10.52 -3.98
C VAL A 64 -3.37 10.31 -3.67
N ALA A 65 -4.15 9.73 -4.60
CA ALA A 65 -5.55 9.43 -4.38
C ALA A 65 -5.73 8.40 -3.26
N ILE A 66 -4.94 7.32 -3.24
CA ILE A 66 -4.94 6.33 -2.15
C ILE A 66 -4.74 7.02 -0.79
N ALA A 67 -3.71 7.87 -0.65
CA ALA A 67 -3.43 8.57 0.60
C ALA A 67 -4.59 9.50 1.02
N LYS A 68 -5.18 10.26 0.08
CA LYS A 68 -6.34 11.13 0.34
C LYS A 68 -7.54 10.33 0.83
N VAL A 69 -7.86 9.23 0.16
CA VAL A 69 -9.00 8.38 0.49
C VAL A 69 -8.82 7.74 1.87
N MET A 70 -7.64 7.17 2.17
CA MET A 70 -7.34 6.62 3.49
C MET A 70 -7.44 7.68 4.59
N SER A 71 -6.93 8.90 4.34
CA SER A 71 -7.04 10.01 5.28
C SER A 71 -8.50 10.39 5.56
N ALA A 72 -9.34 10.45 4.52
CA ALA A 72 -10.76 10.74 4.68
C ALA A 72 -11.50 9.65 5.45
N ILE A 73 -11.21 8.38 5.20
CA ILE A 73 -11.77 7.25 5.97
C ILE A 73 -11.39 7.39 7.44
N LYS A 74 -10.12 7.65 7.74
CA LYS A 74 -9.64 7.81 9.13
C LYS A 74 -10.28 9.01 9.84
N ALA A 75 -10.49 10.11 9.11
CA ALA A 75 -11.17 11.29 9.66
C ALA A 75 -12.67 11.03 9.91
N THR A 76 -13.30 10.20 9.08
CA THR A 76 -14.73 9.84 9.22
C THR A 76 -14.95 8.83 10.35
N TYR A 77 -14.02 7.88 10.50
CA TYR A 77 -14.12 6.81 11.48
C TYR A 77 -12.97 6.88 12.50
N ALA A 78 -13.21 7.52 13.64
CA ALA A 78 -12.20 7.71 14.68
C ALA A 78 -11.57 6.39 15.16
N ASN A 79 -12.36 5.31 15.21
CA ASN A 79 -11.95 3.97 15.61
C ASN A 79 -11.21 3.17 14.51
N CYS A 80 -11.07 3.69 13.29
CA CYS A 80 -10.25 3.07 12.25
C CYS A 80 -8.78 3.11 12.67
N ASN A 81 -8.19 2.02 13.12
CA ASN A 81 -6.84 1.99 13.71
C ASN A 81 -5.76 1.48 12.76
N GLY A 82 -6.12 1.10 11.55
CA GLY A 82 -5.18 0.68 10.52
C GLY A 82 -5.85 0.45 9.18
N PHE A 83 -5.06 0.02 8.20
CA PHE A 83 -5.53 -0.34 6.88
C PHE A 83 -4.80 -1.58 6.39
N MET A 84 -5.52 -2.43 5.67
CA MET A 84 -4.92 -3.39 4.76
C MET A 84 -5.09 -2.84 3.34
N VAL A 85 -3.98 -2.72 2.61
CA VAL A 85 -3.95 -2.20 1.24
C VAL A 85 -3.47 -3.34 0.33
N LEU A 86 -4.31 -3.76 -0.60
CA LEU A 86 -4.08 -4.95 -1.43
C LEU A 86 -4.25 -4.64 -2.91
N SER A 87 -3.38 -5.18 -3.74
CA SER A 87 -3.53 -5.28 -5.19
C SER A 87 -3.25 -6.72 -5.57
N ASN A 88 -4.19 -7.36 -6.27
CA ASN A 88 -3.99 -8.68 -6.84
C ASN A 88 -3.90 -8.51 -8.36
N GLU A 89 -2.77 -8.89 -8.94
CA GLU A 89 -2.46 -8.68 -10.36
C GLU A 89 -2.18 -10.01 -11.06
N GLY A 90 -2.72 -10.19 -12.26
CA GLY A 90 -2.57 -11.41 -13.05
C GLY A 90 -3.37 -12.64 -12.55
N PRO A 91 -3.42 -13.72 -13.35
CA PRO A 91 -4.31 -14.86 -13.11
C PRO A 91 -3.90 -15.70 -11.89
N GLY A 92 -2.61 -15.75 -11.55
CA GLY A 92 -2.09 -16.54 -10.42
C GLY A 92 -2.27 -15.90 -9.05
N SER A 93 -2.71 -14.64 -8.97
CA SER A 93 -2.85 -13.90 -7.70
C SER A 93 -4.24 -14.02 -7.07
N GLY A 94 -5.19 -14.67 -7.76
CA GLY A 94 -6.60 -14.67 -7.35
C GLY A 94 -7.32 -13.36 -7.67
N ALA A 95 -6.80 -12.54 -8.61
CA ALA A 95 -7.47 -11.34 -9.09
C ALA A 95 -8.81 -11.69 -9.77
N GLN A 96 -9.92 -11.18 -9.24
CA GLN A 96 -11.26 -11.39 -9.80
C GLN A 96 -11.60 -10.44 -10.96
N VAL A 97 -10.96 -9.27 -10.99
CA VAL A 97 -11.12 -8.27 -12.04
C VAL A 97 -9.75 -7.98 -12.65
N GLN A 98 -9.62 -8.17 -13.95
CA GLN A 98 -8.39 -7.89 -14.69
C GLN A 98 -8.30 -6.39 -15.03
N HIS A 99 -8.14 -5.57 -14.00
CA HIS A 99 -7.94 -4.11 -14.10
C HIS A 99 -7.29 -3.65 -12.80
N LEU A 100 -6.17 -2.92 -12.88
CA LEU A 100 -5.38 -2.50 -11.73
C LEU A 100 -6.24 -1.77 -10.69
N PHE A 101 -6.27 -2.32 -9.48
CA PHE A 101 -6.97 -1.75 -8.36
C PHE A 101 -6.15 -1.90 -7.09
N PHE A 102 -6.29 -0.91 -6.22
CA PHE A 102 -5.89 -1.02 -4.82
C PHE A 102 -7.15 -1.05 -3.97
N GLN A 103 -7.34 -2.16 -3.26
CA GLN A 103 -8.41 -2.28 -2.29
C GLN A 103 -7.91 -1.76 -0.93
N LEU A 104 -8.59 -0.73 -0.42
CA LEU A 104 -8.35 -0.13 0.88
C LEU A 104 -9.34 -0.72 1.86
N ILE A 105 -8.85 -1.46 2.86
CA ILE A 105 -9.69 -2.15 3.85
C ILE A 105 -9.39 -1.57 5.22
N PRO A 106 -10.26 -0.68 5.73
CA PRO A 106 -10.11 -0.09 7.06
C PRO A 106 -10.15 -1.16 8.15
N ARG A 107 -9.28 -1.05 9.15
CA ARG A 107 -9.22 -1.97 10.30
C ARG A 107 -9.74 -1.25 11.54
N TYR A 108 -10.50 -1.97 12.34
CA TYR A 108 -11.19 -1.42 13.52
C TYR A 108 -10.90 -2.20 14.81
N GLY A 109 -10.32 -3.41 14.68
CA GLY A 109 -10.03 -4.30 15.81
C GLY A 109 -8.54 -4.35 16.20
N SER A 110 -8.18 -5.21 17.15
CA SER A 110 -6.79 -5.52 17.47
C SER A 110 -6.18 -6.45 16.41
N PRO A 111 -4.84 -6.47 16.23
CA PRO A 111 -4.16 -7.33 15.24
C PRO A 111 -4.56 -8.82 15.29
N GLU A 112 -4.95 -9.30 16.47
CA GLU A 112 -5.33 -10.68 16.74
C GLU A 112 -6.76 -11.05 16.31
N LYS A 113 -7.67 -10.07 16.29
CA LYS A 113 -9.09 -10.26 15.89
C LYS A 113 -9.33 -9.91 14.44
N ASP A 114 -8.51 -9.00 13.91
CA ASP A 114 -8.54 -8.53 12.54
C ASP A 114 -7.49 -9.33 11.73
N THR A 115 -7.65 -10.66 11.70
CA THR A 115 -6.82 -11.53 10.85
C THR A 115 -7.08 -11.22 9.37
N ALA A 116 -6.14 -11.52 8.48
CA ALA A 116 -6.31 -11.34 7.03
C ALA A 116 -7.37 -12.29 6.41
N SER A 117 -8.18 -12.96 7.23
CA SER A 117 -9.23 -13.85 6.77
C SER A 117 -10.29 -13.06 6.01
N ILE A 118 -10.44 -13.40 4.73
CA ILE A 118 -11.30 -12.77 3.73
C ILE A 118 -12.76 -13.21 3.95
N GLN A 119 -13.28 -13.13 5.18
CA GLN A 119 -14.71 -13.34 5.40
C GLN A 119 -15.42 -12.02 5.12
N GLY A 120 -15.85 -11.81 3.88
CA GLY A 120 -16.58 -10.62 3.46
C GLY A 120 -17.90 -10.45 4.22
N TYR A 121 -18.35 -9.20 4.40
CA TYR A 121 -19.73 -8.93 4.80
C TYR A 121 -20.65 -9.35 3.65
N SER A 122 -21.27 -10.54 3.75
CA SER A 122 -22.32 -10.94 2.81
C SER A 122 -23.65 -10.35 3.29
N GLN A 123 -24.13 -9.31 2.61
CA GLN A 123 -25.47 -8.76 2.76
C GLN A 123 -26.29 -9.10 1.50
N GLU A 124 -27.55 -9.52 1.65
CA GLU A 124 -28.44 -9.84 0.51
C GLU A 124 -28.74 -8.60 -0.36
N ASN A 125 -28.69 -7.38 0.23
CA ASN A 125 -28.72 -6.12 -0.49
C ASN A 125 -27.77 -5.09 0.16
N PRO A 126 -26.56 -4.87 -0.40
CA PRO A 126 -25.60 -3.95 0.20
C PRO A 126 -25.93 -2.46 -0.02
N ASP A 127 -26.81 -2.11 -0.97
CA ASP A 127 -26.97 -0.72 -1.43
C ASP A 127 -27.39 0.28 -0.33
N PRO A 128 -28.34 -0.02 0.57
CA PRO A 128 -28.67 0.90 1.67
C PRO A 128 -27.49 1.13 2.63
N PHE A 129 -26.70 0.10 2.89
CA PHE A 129 -25.49 0.20 3.70
C PHE A 129 -24.40 1.00 2.99
N LEU A 130 -24.17 0.75 1.70
CA LEU A 130 -23.21 1.51 0.92
C LEU A 130 -23.63 2.97 0.80
N LYS A 131 -24.92 3.25 0.68
CA LYS A 131 -25.44 4.62 0.67
C LYS A 131 -25.16 5.35 1.98
N SER A 132 -25.39 4.73 3.14
CA SER A 132 -25.11 5.38 4.42
C SER A 132 -23.61 5.64 4.62
N VAL A 133 -22.76 4.68 4.24
CA VAL A 133 -21.29 4.86 4.25
C VAL A 133 -20.87 5.97 3.27
N PHE A 134 -21.48 6.03 2.10
CA PHE A 134 -21.22 7.06 1.10
C PHE A 134 -21.57 8.46 1.62
N ASP A 135 -22.73 8.62 2.27
CA ASP A 135 -23.17 9.91 2.80
C ASP A 135 -22.23 10.41 3.93
N GLU A 136 -21.77 9.49 4.81
CA GLU A 136 -20.76 9.78 5.84
C GLU A 136 -19.43 10.26 5.23
N LEU A 137 -18.91 9.56 4.21
CA LEU A 137 -17.59 9.84 3.62
C LEU A 137 -17.59 11.04 2.67
N SER A 138 -18.66 11.23 1.90
CA SER A 138 -18.78 12.31 0.92
C SER A 138 -18.74 13.68 1.58
N THR A 139 -19.29 13.78 2.79
CA THR A 139 -19.24 15.00 3.60
C THR A 139 -17.80 15.37 3.97
N VAL A 140 -17.04 14.39 4.49
CA VAL A 140 -15.65 14.60 4.92
C VAL A 140 -14.72 14.85 3.74
N LEU A 141 -14.88 14.11 2.63
CA LEU A 141 -14.10 14.32 1.42
C LEU A 141 -14.36 15.69 0.79
N SER A 142 -15.62 16.14 0.75
CA SER A 142 -15.97 17.47 0.25
C SER A 142 -15.29 18.58 1.06
N ILE A 143 -15.32 18.47 2.40
CA ILE A 143 -14.64 19.42 3.29
C ILE A 143 -13.12 19.38 3.07
N ALA A 144 -12.52 18.18 3.03
CA ALA A 144 -11.09 18.02 2.83
C ALA A 144 -10.60 18.58 1.48
N MET A 145 -11.38 18.37 0.40
CA MET A 145 -11.07 18.91 -0.93
C MET A 145 -11.19 20.44 -0.97
N GLN A 146 -12.19 21.03 -0.29
CA GLN A 146 -12.33 22.49 -0.18
C GLN A 146 -11.14 23.11 0.58
N VAL A 147 -10.72 22.51 1.69
CA VAL A 147 -9.57 22.98 2.48
C VAL A 147 -8.27 22.87 1.67
N ALA A 148 -8.06 21.79 0.93
CA ALA A 148 -6.89 21.62 0.08
C ALA A 148 -6.84 22.65 -1.06
N THR A 149 -8.00 23.01 -1.62
CA THR A 149 -8.12 24.03 -2.68
C THR A 149 -7.76 25.41 -2.13
N GLN A 150 -8.33 25.79 -0.97
CA GLN A 150 -8.01 27.05 -0.30
C GLN A 150 -6.53 27.14 0.09
N ALA A 151 -5.95 26.05 0.59
CA ALA A 151 -4.51 26.01 0.92
C ALA A 151 -3.62 26.17 -0.33
N ALA A 152 -4.05 25.67 -1.49
CA ALA A 152 -3.34 25.84 -2.75
C ALA A 152 -3.46 27.28 -3.30
N GLU A 153 -4.62 27.93 -3.11
CA GLU A 153 -4.85 29.33 -3.46
C GLU A 153 -4.00 30.27 -2.59
N VAL A 154 -3.98 30.05 -1.27
CA VAL A 154 -3.13 30.80 -0.33
C VAL A 154 -1.64 30.69 -0.69
N LYS A 155 -1.18 29.49 -1.10
CA LYS A 155 0.20 29.29 -1.57
C LYS A 155 0.50 30.03 -2.88
N LYS A 156 -0.48 30.16 -3.79
CA LYS A 156 -0.33 30.95 -5.02
C LYS A 156 -0.28 32.45 -4.73
N GLU A 157 -1.08 32.95 -3.80
CA GLU A 157 -1.06 34.36 -3.38
C GLU A 157 0.26 34.74 -2.67
N GLN A 158 0.77 33.85 -1.82
CA GLN A 158 2.07 34.04 -1.13
C GLN A 158 3.26 34.02 -2.09
N ASN A 159 3.20 33.22 -3.17
CA ASN A 159 4.23 33.23 -4.21
C ASN A 159 4.14 34.44 -5.16
N ASN A 160 2.99 35.13 -5.23
CA ASN A 160 2.79 36.33 -6.05
C ASN A 160 3.12 37.64 -5.31
N THR A 161 3.47 37.60 -4.02
CA THR A 161 3.76 38.80 -3.19
C THR A 161 5.24 39.02 -2.89
N ILE A 162 6.15 38.21 -3.43
CA ILE A 162 7.60 38.40 -3.26
C ILE A 162 8.21 38.86 -4.59
N PRO A 163 8.80 40.08 -4.68
CA PRO A 163 9.55 40.49 -5.86
C PRO A 163 10.70 39.52 -6.13
N HIS A 164 10.69 38.95 -7.34
CA HIS A 164 11.69 38.00 -7.80
C HIS A 164 13.07 38.67 -7.86
N GLN A 165 13.94 38.42 -6.88
CA GLN A 165 15.37 38.57 -7.12
C GLN A 165 15.84 37.33 -7.90
N PRO A 166 16.61 37.48 -9.00
CA PRO A 166 17.12 36.33 -9.72
C PRO A 166 18.13 35.60 -8.83
N LYS A 167 17.92 34.30 -8.61
CA LYS A 167 18.89 33.46 -7.91
C LYS A 167 20.20 33.37 -8.72
N PRO A 168 21.37 33.34 -8.06
CA PRO A 168 22.63 33.07 -8.74
C PRO A 168 22.55 31.74 -9.49
N GLN A 169 23.03 31.74 -10.73
CA GLN A 169 23.12 30.56 -11.58
C GLN A 169 24.03 29.52 -10.92
N GLU A 170 23.47 28.39 -10.50
CA GLU A 170 24.25 27.24 -10.07
C GLU A 170 24.59 26.41 -11.31
N GLN A 171 25.79 26.67 -11.83
CA GLN A 171 26.43 25.88 -12.87
C GLN A 171 26.82 24.50 -12.32
N GLN A 172 26.46 23.47 -13.09
CA GLN A 172 27.13 22.17 -13.22
C GLN A 172 27.09 21.18 -12.04
N LYS A 173 26.20 20.19 -12.17
CA LYS A 173 26.64 18.77 -12.24
C LYS A 173 25.66 17.94 -13.08
N LYS A 174 26.01 17.72 -14.34
CA LYS A 174 25.49 16.59 -15.13
C LYS A 174 26.28 15.37 -14.68
N GLU A 175 25.71 14.54 -13.82
CA GLU A 175 26.07 13.12 -13.79
C GLU A 175 25.00 12.37 -14.57
N LEU A 176 25.40 11.96 -15.77
CA LEU A 176 24.72 10.96 -16.58
C LEU A 176 24.62 9.69 -15.74
N ILE A 177 23.41 9.27 -15.39
CA ILE A 177 23.20 7.89 -14.96
C ILE A 177 23.39 7.05 -16.23
N SER A 178 24.55 6.41 -16.35
CA SER A 178 24.84 5.49 -17.45
C SER A 178 23.93 4.26 -17.35
N PRO A 179 23.48 3.68 -18.48
CA PRO A 179 22.67 2.47 -18.48
C PRO A 179 23.57 1.25 -18.22
N GLN A 180 23.81 0.93 -16.94
CA GLN A 180 24.54 -0.29 -16.55
C GLN A 180 23.86 -1.09 -15.42
N ILE A 181 22.54 -0.99 -15.29
CA ILE A 181 21.77 -1.93 -14.46
C ILE A 181 20.69 -2.59 -15.32
N LEU A 182 21.11 -3.28 -16.38
CA LEU A 182 20.33 -4.31 -17.04
C LEU A 182 21.30 -5.18 -17.87
N ALA A 183 21.38 -6.45 -17.49
CA ALA A 183 22.26 -7.55 -17.96
C ALA A 183 23.60 -7.71 -17.19
N PRO A 184 23.91 -8.94 -16.70
CA PRO A 184 23.68 -10.20 -17.41
C PRO A 184 22.83 -11.21 -16.63
N MET A 185 21.66 -11.59 -17.15
CA MET A 185 20.98 -12.83 -16.72
C MET A 185 20.66 -13.79 -17.87
N PHE A 186 21.13 -13.51 -19.08
CA PHE A 186 20.99 -14.44 -20.19
C PHE A 186 22.29 -14.51 -20.98
N GLN A 187 23.10 -15.54 -20.68
CA GLN A 187 23.71 -16.40 -21.70
C GLN A 187 24.36 -17.66 -21.08
N THR A 188 23.66 -18.78 -21.31
CA THR A 188 24.12 -20.10 -21.73
C THR A 188 25.21 -20.84 -20.93
N ALA A 189 24.85 -22.01 -20.41
CA ALA A 189 25.48 -23.26 -20.86
C ALA A 189 24.59 -24.47 -20.54
N GLU A 190 24.18 -25.17 -21.59
CA GLU A 190 23.65 -26.53 -21.56
C GLU A 190 24.67 -27.48 -20.92
N GLN A 191 24.25 -28.37 -20.02
CA GLN A 191 24.93 -29.65 -19.81
C GLN A 191 24.00 -30.71 -19.20
N LYS A 192 23.58 -31.62 -20.10
CA LYS A 192 23.35 -33.07 -19.96
C LYS A 192 22.59 -33.61 -18.73
N GLN A 193 21.46 -34.23 -19.04
CA GLN A 193 20.73 -35.20 -18.22
C GLN A 193 21.64 -36.36 -17.75
N GLN A 194 21.62 -36.65 -16.44
CA GLN A 194 21.88 -37.96 -15.85
C GLN A 194 20.95 -38.17 -14.63
N PRO A 195 20.58 -39.43 -14.31
CA PRO A 195 19.38 -39.72 -13.51
C PRO A 195 19.56 -39.48 -12.01
N PHE A 196 18.47 -39.08 -11.35
CA PHE A 196 18.37 -38.91 -9.91
C PHE A 196 18.74 -40.21 -9.16
N THR A 197 19.85 -40.20 -8.42
CA THR A 197 20.07 -41.10 -7.29
C THR A 197 20.17 -40.28 -6.01
N LYS A 198 19.37 -40.65 -5.00
CA LYS A 198 19.35 -40.04 -3.67
C LYS A 198 20.74 -40.09 -3.03
N SER A 199 21.35 -38.94 -2.75
CA SER A 199 22.41 -38.82 -1.74
C SER A 199 22.20 -37.57 -0.90
N GLN A 200 22.27 -37.74 0.42
CA GLN A 200 22.20 -36.69 1.43
C GLN A 200 23.27 -35.63 1.17
N THR A 201 22.90 -34.35 1.14
CA THR A 201 23.85 -33.23 1.04
C THR A 201 23.84 -32.45 2.34
N THR A 202 24.95 -32.53 3.08
CA THR A 202 25.38 -31.58 4.10
C THR A 202 25.75 -30.24 3.45
N ILE A 203 25.30 -29.13 4.02
CA ILE A 203 25.61 -27.76 3.61
C ILE A 203 27.06 -27.42 4.00
N PRO A 204 27.89 -26.79 3.14
CA PRO A 204 29.22 -26.32 3.51
C PRO A 204 29.14 -25.05 4.36
N SER A 205 29.91 -24.98 5.45
CA SER A 205 30.04 -23.79 6.30
C SER A 205 30.92 -22.74 5.64
N GLU A 206 30.34 -21.61 5.24
CA GLU A 206 31.10 -20.40 4.93
C GLU A 206 31.63 -19.77 6.23
N HIS A 207 32.93 -19.46 6.25
CA HIS A 207 33.58 -18.76 7.35
C HIS A 207 33.05 -17.33 7.44
N ILE A 208 32.36 -17.03 8.54
CA ILE A 208 32.03 -15.66 8.94
C ILE A 208 33.30 -15.05 9.58
N ASP A 209 33.77 -13.93 9.05
CA ASP A 209 34.86 -13.15 9.63
C ASP A 209 34.37 -12.49 10.93
N THR A 210 34.84 -13.01 12.07
CA THR A 210 34.45 -12.58 13.42
C THR A 210 35.37 -11.50 14.00
N SER A 211 36.31 -10.96 13.22
CA SER A 211 37.29 -9.96 13.70
C SER A 211 36.70 -8.60 14.10
N LEU A 212 35.42 -8.36 13.81
CA LEU A 212 34.67 -7.14 14.19
C LEU A 212 33.66 -7.37 15.33
N CYS A 213 33.53 -8.59 15.85
CA CYS A 213 32.62 -8.89 16.95
C CYS A 213 33.32 -8.73 18.30
N ASP A 214 33.06 -7.63 19.00
CA ASP A 214 33.49 -7.47 20.38
C ASP A 214 32.69 -8.40 21.30
N VAL A 215 33.23 -9.60 21.54
CA VAL A 215 32.62 -10.70 22.29
C VAL A 215 32.23 -10.27 23.72
N ALA A 216 32.94 -9.29 24.29
CA ALA A 216 32.62 -8.74 25.61
C ALA A 216 31.30 -7.94 25.60
N SER A 217 31.04 -7.18 24.53
CA SER A 217 29.82 -6.39 24.34
C SER A 217 28.59 -7.29 24.12
N ILE A 218 28.76 -8.40 23.41
CA ILE A 218 27.69 -9.40 23.20
C ILE A 218 27.32 -10.09 24.52
N SER A 219 28.31 -10.54 25.29
CA SER A 219 28.06 -11.17 26.60
C SER A 219 27.39 -10.22 27.59
N SER A 220 27.70 -8.91 27.51
CA SER A 220 27.03 -7.91 28.34
C SER A 220 25.56 -7.72 27.96
N LEU A 221 25.25 -7.67 26.66
CA LEU A 221 23.87 -7.58 26.17
C LEU A 221 23.05 -8.83 26.51
N GLU A 222 23.64 -10.03 26.42
CA GLU A 222 22.98 -11.28 26.81
C GLU A 222 22.61 -11.29 28.30
N LYS A 223 23.47 -10.73 29.18
CA LYS A 223 23.16 -10.58 30.60
C LYS A 223 22.00 -9.61 30.85
N GLU A 224 21.95 -8.50 30.12
CA GLU A 224 20.85 -7.52 30.25
C GLU A 224 19.52 -8.10 29.77
N ILE A 225 19.51 -8.80 28.64
CA ILE A 225 18.32 -9.49 28.10
C ILE A 225 17.79 -10.51 29.12
N ASN A 226 18.68 -11.31 29.71
CA ASN A 226 18.29 -12.30 30.71
C ASN A 226 17.75 -11.66 32.00
N ALA A 227 18.33 -10.53 32.43
CA ALA A 227 17.83 -9.79 33.58
C ALA A 227 16.43 -9.18 33.34
N LEU A 228 16.19 -8.65 32.13
CA LEU A 228 14.88 -8.13 31.73
C LEU A 228 13.82 -9.24 31.64
N ASN A 229 14.16 -10.38 31.07
CA ASN A 229 13.26 -11.54 30.99
C ASN A 229 12.89 -12.07 32.39
N SER A 230 13.82 -12.06 33.34
CA SER A 230 13.56 -12.42 34.73
C SER A 230 12.60 -11.44 35.42
N LYS A 231 12.81 -10.12 35.24
CA LYS A 231 11.89 -9.09 35.75
C LYS A 231 10.49 -9.22 35.15
N LEU A 232 10.40 -9.45 33.85
CA LEU A 232 9.12 -9.65 33.16
C LEU A 232 8.38 -10.88 33.70
N LYS A 233 9.09 -11.98 33.94
CA LYS A 233 8.52 -13.21 34.54
C LYS A 233 7.96 -12.96 35.95
N ASN A 234 8.70 -12.21 36.77
CA ASN A 234 8.25 -11.86 38.12
C ASN A 234 7.02 -10.95 38.11
N LEU A 235 6.96 -9.98 37.18
CA LEU A 235 5.78 -9.12 37.01
C LEU A 235 4.55 -9.91 36.58
N LYS A 236 4.69 -10.82 35.61
CA LYS A 236 3.60 -11.71 35.16
C LYS A 236 3.06 -12.56 36.32
N ASN A 237 3.95 -13.16 37.11
CA ASN A 237 3.58 -13.94 38.29
C ASN A 237 2.87 -13.09 39.36
N SER A 238 3.31 -11.84 39.58
CA SER A 238 2.71 -10.94 40.57
C SER A 238 1.32 -10.43 40.18
N CYS A 239 1.00 -10.41 38.88
CA CYS A 239 -0.28 -9.95 38.36
C CYS A 239 -1.25 -11.10 38.03
N GLY A 240 -0.88 -12.36 38.27
CA GLY A 240 -1.72 -13.53 37.97
C GLY A 240 -1.90 -13.81 36.47
N TRP A 241 -0.96 -13.34 35.63
CA TRP A 241 -0.95 -13.62 34.20
C TRP A 241 -0.15 -14.90 33.97
N GLU A 242 -0.84 -16.05 33.82
CA GLU A 242 -0.27 -17.24 33.17
C GLU A 242 -0.17 -17.03 31.66
#